data_AF-A0A1E3X863-F1
#
_entry.id   AF-A0A1E3X863-F1
#
_cell.length_a   1.000
_cell.length_b   1.000
_cell.length_c   1.000
_cell.angle_alpha   90.00
_cell.angle_beta   90.00
_cell.angle_gamma   90.00
#
_symmetry.space_group_name_H-M   'P 1'
#
loop_
_entity.id
_entity.type
_entity.pdbx_description
1 polymer ?
#
loop_
_entity_poly.entity_id
_entity_poly.type
_entity_poly.pdbx_seq_one_letter_code
_entity_poly.pdbx_strand_id
1 'polypeptide(L)'
;MNKLIDEVSETENPSIESLIDTLGTLIKDYEERNIPEPEGDPIGCLKYLMEEHGLKQSDLKELGSQGIVSEILSGQRRLNVRQIKALSKRFNVSPATFI
;
A
#
# COMPACT_ATOMS: atom_id res chain seq x y z
N MET A 1 15.20 2.26 12.77
CA MET A 1 14.46 3.46 13.22
C MET A 1 13.81 3.20 14.57
N ASN A 2 12.92 2.20 14.68
CA ASN A 2 12.23 1.83 15.93
C ASN A 2 13.20 1.66 17.11
N LYS A 3 14.29 0.92 16.93
CA LYS A 3 15.29 0.67 17.98
C LYS A 3 15.97 1.92 18.56
N LEU A 4 16.04 3.01 17.79
CA LEU A 4 16.65 4.28 18.23
C LEU A 4 15.63 5.17 18.96
N ILE A 5 14.36 5.12 18.51
CA ILE A 5 13.23 5.83 19.13
C ILE A 5 12.89 5.21 20.48
N ASP A 6 12.93 3.88 20.57
CA ASP A 6 12.69 3.12 21.80
C ASP A 6 13.73 3.46 22.89
N GLU A 7 15.01 3.62 22.50
CA GLU A 7 16.14 3.92 23.41
C GLU A 7 16.14 5.38 23.92
N VAL A 8 15.54 6.31 23.16
CA VAL A 8 15.41 7.72 23.54
C VAL A 8 14.19 7.97 24.43
N SER A 9 13.15 7.15 24.31
CA SER A 9 11.91 7.30 25.08
C SER A 9 12.08 7.14 26.61
N GLU A 10 13.18 6.53 27.06
CA GLU A 10 13.50 6.38 28.48
C GLU A 10 14.22 7.60 29.08
N THR A 11 14.69 8.54 28.25
CA THR A 11 15.33 9.77 28.68
C THR A 11 14.55 10.96 28.16
N GLU A 12 13.72 11.58 29.00
CA GLU A 12 13.02 12.85 28.71
C GLU A 12 14.05 13.98 28.46
N ASN A 13 14.64 14.00 27.27
CA ASN A 13 15.61 14.99 26.84
C ASN A 13 15.05 15.77 25.65
N PRO A 14 14.50 16.97 25.90
CA PRO A 14 13.89 17.81 24.87
C PRO A 14 14.82 18.13 23.69
N SER A 15 16.14 18.10 23.90
CA SER A 15 17.12 18.32 22.83
C SER A 15 17.19 17.16 21.84
N ILE A 16 16.93 15.93 22.29
CA ILE A 16 16.96 14.73 21.45
C ILE A 16 15.65 14.59 20.68
N GLU A 17 14.51 14.90 21.31
CA GLU A 17 13.21 14.97 20.63
C GLU A 17 13.24 15.95 19.45
N SER A 18 13.74 17.17 19.69
CA SER A 18 13.90 18.19 18.65
C SER A 18 14.82 17.74 17.50
N LEU A 19 15.87 16.96 17.82
CA LEU A 19 16.77 16.42 16.81
C LEU A 19 16.08 15.34 15.97
N ILE A 20 15.28 14.46 16.57
CA ILE A 20 14.52 13.42 15.86
C ILE A 20 13.50 14.07 14.92
N ASP A 21 12.77 15.08 15.38
CA ASP A 21 11.81 15.81 14.55
C ASP A 21 12.48 16.50 13.36
N THR A 22 13.62 17.15 13.62
CA THR A 22 14.41 17.80 12.57
C THR A 22 14.94 16.78 11.56
N LEU A 23 15.47 15.66 12.04
CA LEU A 23 15.98 14.59 11.19
C LEU A 23 14.87 13.96 10.34
N GLY A 24 13.69 13.70 10.94
CA GLY A 24 12.52 13.21 10.21
C GLY A 24 12.08 14.17 9.11
N THR A 25 12.09 15.48 9.38
CA THR A 25 11.79 16.52 8.39
C THR A 25 12.80 16.51 7.24
N LEU A 26 14.09 16.44 7.56
CA LEU A 26 15.15 16.42 6.54
C LEU A 26 15.12 15.15 5.67
N ILE A 27 14.82 13.99 6.27
CA ILE A 27 14.63 12.73 5.53
C ILE A 27 13.46 12.89 4.57
N LYS A 28 12.31 13.36 5.05
CA LYS A 28 11.12 13.57 4.22
C LYS A 28 11.40 14.51 3.04
N ASP A 29 12.02 15.66 3.29
CA ASP A 29 12.39 16.63 2.26
C ASP A 29 13.36 16.05 1.22
N TYR A 30 14.27 15.18 1.66
CA TYR A 30 15.20 14.49 0.77
C TYR A 30 14.46 13.45 -0.09
N GLU A 31 13.58 12.65 0.52
CA GLU A 31 12.79 11.64 -0.17
C GLU A 31 11.90 12.28 -1.24
N GLU A 32 11.14 13.33 -0.91
CA GLU A 32 10.26 14.03 -1.86
C GLU A 32 11.01 14.59 -3.09
N ARG A 33 12.27 14.99 -2.93
CA ARG A 33 13.08 15.59 -4.00
C ARG A 33 13.84 14.57 -4.85
N ASN A 34 14.23 13.45 -4.25
CA ASN A 34 15.20 12.53 -4.87
C ASN A 34 14.65 11.12 -5.12
N ILE A 35 13.53 10.76 -4.47
CA ILE A 35 12.88 9.47 -4.64
C ILE A 35 11.55 9.73 -5.34
N PRO A 36 11.36 9.25 -6.58
CA PRO A 36 10.06 9.33 -7.22
C PRO A 36 9.03 8.61 -6.34
N GLU A 37 7.82 9.19 -6.23
CA GLU A 37 6.72 8.49 -5.58
C GLU A 37 6.60 7.08 -6.20
N PRO A 38 6.54 6.02 -5.37
CA PRO A 38 6.34 4.68 -5.90
C PRO A 38 5.03 4.69 -6.69
N GLU A 39 5.11 4.37 -7.98
CA GLU A 39 3.89 4.13 -8.77
C GLU A 39 3.08 3.06 -8.05
N GLY A 40 1.80 3.34 -7.79
CA GLY A 40 0.92 2.36 -7.17
C GLY A 40 0.93 1.05 -7.95
N ASP A 41 0.89 -0.08 -7.25
CA ASP A 41 0.71 -1.40 -7.86
C ASP A 41 -0.64 -2.01 -7.44
N PRO A 42 -1.76 -1.57 -8.05
CA PRO A 42 -3.09 -2.13 -7.79
C PRO A 42 -3.15 -3.66 -7.93
N ILE A 43 -2.37 -4.23 -8.86
CA ILE A 43 -2.39 -5.65 -9.16
C ILE A 43 -1.56 -6.41 -8.11
N GLY A 44 -0.41 -5.89 -7.71
CA GLY A 44 0.38 -6.40 -6.59
C GLY A 44 -0.41 -6.40 -5.29
N CYS A 45 -1.09 -5.30 -4.97
CA CYS A 45 -1.98 -5.21 -3.82
C CYS A 45 -3.09 -6.27 -3.88
N LEU A 46 -3.72 -6.44 -5.04
CA LEU A 46 -4.75 -7.47 -5.23
C LEU A 46 -4.18 -8.89 -5.04
N LYS A 47 -3.00 -9.19 -5.60
CA LYS A 47 -2.36 -10.50 -5.45
C LYS A 47 -1.99 -10.80 -4.01
N TYR A 48 -1.47 -9.81 -3.29
CA TYR A 48 -1.19 -9.92 -1.87
C TYR A 48 -2.46 -10.23 -1.06
N LEU A 49 -3.54 -9.48 -1.29
CA LEU A 49 -4.83 -9.73 -0.65
C LEU A 49 -5.42 -11.09 -1.02
N MET A 50 -5.19 -11.58 -2.24
CA MET A 50 -5.59 -12.95 -2.60
C MET A 50 -4.80 -13.98 -1.80
N GLU A 51 -3.50 -13.82 -1.64
CA GLU A 51 -2.62 -14.74 -0.91
C GLU A 51 -2.98 -14.77 0.59
N GLU A 52 -3.07 -13.61 1.23
CA GLU A 52 -3.45 -13.47 2.65
C GLU A 52 -4.80 -14.13 2.97
N HIS A 53 -5.75 -14.05 2.04
CA HIS A 53 -7.09 -14.63 2.19
C HIS A 53 -7.24 -16.04 1.57
N GLY A 54 -6.18 -16.62 1.01
CA GLY A 54 -6.21 -17.95 0.37
C GLY A 54 -7.14 -18.04 -0.87
N LEU A 55 -7.34 -16.94 -1.58
CA LEU A 55 -8.26 -16.82 -2.71
C LEU A 55 -7.61 -17.19 -4.05
N LYS A 56 -8.36 -17.90 -4.88
CA LYS A 56 -7.99 -18.17 -6.28
C LYS A 56 -8.67 -17.16 -7.21
N GLN A 57 -8.21 -17.11 -8.46
CA GLN A 57 -8.82 -16.30 -9.51
C GLN A 57 -10.31 -16.62 -9.71
N SER A 58 -10.70 -17.88 -9.50
CA SER A 58 -12.10 -18.36 -9.52
C SER A 58 -13.01 -17.67 -8.50
N ASP A 59 -12.42 -17.15 -7.43
CA ASP A 59 -13.14 -16.62 -6.28
C ASP A 59 -13.41 -15.12 -6.41
N LEU A 60 -12.81 -14.45 -7.39
CA LEU A 60 -12.98 -13.01 -7.68
C LEU A 60 -14.13 -12.73 -8.67
N LYS A 61 -15.34 -13.18 -8.31
CA LYS A 61 -16.54 -13.08 -9.17
C LYS A 61 -16.95 -11.64 -9.49
N GLU A 62 -16.63 -10.69 -8.61
CA GLU A 62 -16.89 -9.26 -8.76
C GLU A 62 -16.13 -8.63 -9.94
N LEU A 63 -15.02 -9.24 -10.35
CA LEU A 63 -14.22 -8.80 -11.49
C LEU A 63 -14.82 -9.21 -12.84
N GLY A 64 -15.62 -10.28 -12.87
CA GLY A 64 -16.30 -10.76 -14.07
C GLY A 64 -15.95 -12.21 -14.39
N SER A 65 -15.85 -12.52 -15.69
CA SER A 65 -15.48 -13.86 -16.15
C SER A 65 -14.02 -14.19 -15.82
N GLN A 66 -13.66 -15.48 -15.80
CA GLN A 66 -12.29 -15.92 -15.54
C GLN A 66 -11.25 -15.34 -16.51
N GLY A 67 -11.62 -15.12 -17.78
CA GLY A 67 -10.76 -14.45 -18.75
C GLY A 67 -10.43 -13.02 -18.33
N ILE A 68 -11.43 -12.26 -17.87
CA ILE A 68 -11.25 -10.87 -17.40
C ILE A 68 -10.37 -10.84 -16.15
N VAL A 69 -10.57 -11.77 -15.21
CA VAL A 69 -9.73 -11.86 -14.00
C VAL A 69 -8.27 -12.11 -14.38
N SER A 70 -8.00 -13.03 -15.31
CA SER A 70 -6.66 -13.34 -15.79
C SER A 70 -6.00 -12.16 -16.51
N GLU A 71 -6.73 -11.48 -17.40
CA GLU A 71 -6.26 -10.26 -18.08
C GLU A 71 -5.89 -9.15 -17.08
N ILE A 72 -6.66 -9.01 -15.99
CA ILE A 72 -6.36 -8.03 -14.94
C ILE A 72 -5.11 -8.44 -14.17
N LEU A 73 -5.00 -9.68 -13.72
CA LEU A 73 -3.86 -10.14 -12.92
C LEU A 73 -2.54 -10.22 -13.71
N SER A 74 -2.62 -10.30 -15.04
CA SER A 74 -1.48 -10.22 -15.96
C SER A 74 -1.15 -8.79 -16.39
N GLY A 75 -1.94 -7.78 -15.98
CA GLY A 75 -1.72 -6.37 -16.33
C GLY A 75 -2.15 -5.99 -17.74
N GLN A 76 -2.73 -6.92 -18.51
CA GLN A 76 -3.27 -6.65 -19.85
C GLN A 76 -4.51 -5.76 -19.80
N ARG A 77 -5.20 -5.74 -18.65
CA ARG A 77 -6.42 -4.96 -18.43
C ARG A 77 -6.39 -4.24 -17.10
N ARG A 78 -6.79 -2.96 -17.10
CA ARG A 78 -6.93 -2.16 -15.87
C ARG A 78 -8.25 -2.45 -15.17
N LEU A 79 -8.24 -2.33 -13.85
CA LEU A 79 -9.44 -2.32 -13.02
C LEU A 79 -10.31 -1.10 -13.38
N ASN A 80 -11.63 -1.30 -13.43
CA ASN A 80 -12.58 -0.19 -13.55
C ASN A 80 -13.12 0.22 -12.19
N VAL A 81 -13.74 1.40 -12.12
CA VAL A 81 -14.29 1.98 -10.88
C VAL A 81 -15.29 1.05 -10.18
N ARG A 82 -16.10 0.29 -10.92
CA ARG A 82 -17.06 -0.66 -10.34
C ARG A 82 -16.33 -1.80 -9.64
N GLN A 83 -15.29 -2.34 -10.26
CA GLN A 83 -14.46 -3.42 -9.73
C GLN A 83 -13.67 -2.95 -8.50
N ILE A 84 -13.06 -1.76 -8.56
CA ILE A 84 -12.35 -1.15 -7.43
C ILE A 84 -13.27 -1.06 -6.21
N LYS A 85 -14.47 -0.48 -6.37
CA LYS A 85 -15.45 -0.39 -5.27
C LYS A 85 -15.84 -1.74 -4.69
N ALA A 86 -15.97 -2.76 -5.54
CA ALA A 86 -16.32 -4.11 -5.09
C ALA A 86 -15.17 -4.76 -4.29
N LEU A 87 -13.93 -4.66 -4.78
CA LEU A 87 -12.75 -5.17 -4.10
C LEU A 87 -12.51 -4.45 -2.76
N SER A 88 -12.60 -3.11 -2.75
CA SER A 88 -12.48 -2.31 -1.53
C SER A 88 -13.49 -2.73 -0.47
N LYS A 89 -14.75 -2.98 -0.87
CA LYS A 89 -15.77 -3.48 0.05
C LYS A 89 -15.47 -4.90 0.55
N ARG A 90 -14.97 -5.78 -0.33
CA ARG A 90 -14.66 -7.17 0.03
C ARG A 90 -13.50 -7.28 1.02
N PHE A 91 -12.41 -6.55 0.77
CA PHE A 91 -11.20 -6.59 1.59
C PHE A 91 -11.22 -5.56 2.72
N ASN A 92 -12.25 -4.72 2.79
CA ASN A 92 -12.39 -3.64 3.77
C ASN A 92 -11.19 -2.67 3.76
N VAL A 93 -10.76 -2.28 2.56
CA VAL A 93 -9.64 -1.36 2.31
C VAL A 93 -10.10 -0.13 1.53
N SER A 94 -9.26 0.92 1.52
CA SER A 94 -9.53 2.13 0.73
C SER A 94 -9.55 1.82 -0.78
N PRO A 95 -10.41 2.47 -1.58
CA PRO A 95 -10.32 2.45 -3.04
C PRO A 95 -8.96 2.85 -3.60
N ALA A 96 -8.23 3.72 -2.88
CA ALA A 96 -6.89 4.16 -3.27
C ALA A 96 -5.87 3.01 -3.34
N THR A 97 -6.12 1.88 -2.67
CA THR A 97 -5.28 0.67 -2.75
C THR A 97 -5.25 0.08 -4.16
N PHE A 98 -6.23 0.39 -5.01
CA PHE A 98 -6.36 -0.16 -6.37
C PHE A 98 -6.31 0.90 -7.48
N ILE A 99 -5.75 2.08 -7.19
CA ILE A 99 -5.62 3.20 -8.14
C ILE A 99 -4.17 3.38 -8.55
#